data_AF-A0A958N3P2-F1
#
_entry.id   AF-A0A958N3P2-F1
#
_cell.length_a   1.000
_cell.length_b   1.000
_cell.length_c   1.000
_cell.angle_alpha   90.00
_cell.angle_beta   90.00
_cell.angle_gamma   90.00
#
_symmetry.space_group_name_H-M   'P 1'
#
loop_
_entity.id
_entity.type
_entity.pdbx_description
1 polymer ?
#
loop_
_entity_poly.entity_id
_entity_poly.type
_entity_poly.pdbx_seq_one_letter_code
_entity_poly.pdbx_strand_id
1 'polypeptide(L)'
;MALEKKDYESFEIARSNQLDKQLEQTLEQRKVGKNHSLKHTVLNYVVEGDYNAAKSTLTDYIELQREYPNFFKRARAYIDHCFDVIQAIKSKRDFPGKHLLPMSKQQELMEKVVDHFEELKHYLNRIEIAQKDAKLEDLRSTVWVIKAFTYCLFIIVLVIFVRYAAMSILSSFDYVIDDTTNDIVNWFFDLF
;
A
#
# COMPACT_ATOMS: atom_id res chain seq x y z
N MET A 1 20.04 -59.13 -10.75
CA MET A 1 19.67 -57.94 -11.55
C MET A 1 18.40 -57.24 -11.08
N ALA A 2 17.30 -57.93 -10.71
CA ALA A 2 16.07 -57.25 -10.26
C ALA A 2 16.15 -56.61 -8.85
N LEU A 3 17.00 -57.14 -7.96
CA LEU A 3 17.17 -56.61 -6.59
C LEU A 3 17.96 -55.28 -6.57
N GLU A 4 18.95 -55.14 -7.44
CA GLU A 4 19.82 -53.95 -7.54
C GLU A 4 19.06 -52.73 -8.07
N LYS A 5 18.07 -52.94 -8.94
CA LYS A 5 17.22 -51.88 -9.49
C LYS A 5 16.26 -51.30 -8.43
N LYS A 6 15.79 -52.16 -7.51
CA LYS A 6 14.86 -51.78 -6.45
C LYS A 6 15.54 -50.94 -5.36
N ASP A 7 16.79 -51.27 -5.03
CA ASP A 7 17.61 -50.45 -4.13
C ASP A 7 17.94 -49.09 -4.74
N TYR A 8 18.22 -49.03 -6.04
CA TYR A 8 18.49 -47.77 -6.74
C TYR A 8 17.27 -46.83 -6.74
N GLU A 9 16.09 -47.34 -7.08
CA GLU A 9 14.84 -46.55 -7.02
C GLU A 9 14.55 -46.04 -5.61
N SER A 10 14.81 -46.84 -4.57
CA SER A 10 14.62 -46.41 -3.18
C SER A 10 15.58 -45.28 -2.77
N PHE A 11 16.82 -45.30 -3.29
CA PHE A 11 17.82 -44.27 -3.04
C PHE A 11 17.48 -42.97 -3.76
N GLU A 12 16.98 -43.03 -5.00
CA GLU A 12 16.53 -41.84 -5.74
C GLU A 12 15.30 -41.18 -5.09
N ILE A 13 14.35 -41.97 -4.59
CA ILE A 13 13.19 -41.47 -3.85
C ILE A 13 13.63 -40.78 -2.55
N ALA A 14 14.51 -41.40 -1.77
CA ALA A 14 15.04 -40.81 -0.54
C ALA A 14 15.76 -39.47 -0.79
N ARG A 15 16.45 -39.36 -1.93
CA ARG A 15 17.18 -38.16 -2.34
C ARG A 15 16.24 -37.06 -2.86
N SER A 16 15.21 -37.40 -3.63
CA SER A 16 14.14 -36.46 -4.02
C SER A 16 13.48 -35.87 -2.78
N ASN A 17 13.19 -36.69 -1.77
CA ASN A 17 12.61 -36.21 -0.51
C ASN A 17 13.56 -35.26 0.24
N GLN A 18 14.87 -35.45 0.15
CA GLN A 18 15.85 -34.54 0.74
C GLN A 18 15.86 -33.17 0.04
N LEU A 19 15.74 -33.17 -1.29
CA LEU A 19 15.61 -31.96 -2.08
C LEU A 19 14.32 -31.20 -1.77
N ASP A 20 13.20 -31.89 -1.64
CA ASP A 20 11.92 -31.26 -1.27
C ASP A 20 12.00 -30.61 0.12
N LYS A 21 12.67 -31.25 1.08
CA LYS A 21 12.95 -30.64 2.40
C LYS A 21 13.85 -29.40 2.29
N GLN A 22 14.86 -29.41 1.43
CA GLN A 22 15.70 -28.24 1.19
C GLN A 22 14.92 -27.09 0.55
N LEU A 23 13.99 -27.40 -0.35
CA LEU A 23 13.09 -26.41 -0.94
C LEU A 23 12.24 -25.75 0.14
N GLU A 24 11.58 -26.55 0.97
CA GLU A 24 10.75 -26.04 2.08
C GLU A 24 11.55 -25.15 3.03
N GLN A 25 12.75 -25.59 3.45
CA GLN A 25 13.63 -24.77 4.28
C GLN A 25 14.00 -23.44 3.61
N THR A 26 14.30 -23.47 2.31
CA THR A 26 14.67 -22.26 1.55
C THR A 26 13.48 -21.30 1.45
N LEU A 27 12.27 -21.82 1.25
CA LEU A 27 11.04 -21.02 1.19
C LEU A 27 10.67 -20.44 2.56
N GLU A 28 10.80 -21.24 3.63
CA GLU A 28 10.58 -20.79 5.02
C GLU A 28 11.56 -19.68 5.42
N GLN A 29 12.84 -19.81 5.08
CA GLN A 29 13.84 -18.75 5.32
C GLN A 29 13.54 -17.46 4.54
N ARG A 30 12.87 -17.58 3.39
CA ARG A 30 12.49 -16.44 2.53
C ARG A 30 11.13 -15.84 2.91
N LYS A 31 10.39 -16.45 3.83
CA LYS A 31 9.19 -15.81 4.41
C LYS A 31 9.60 -14.51 5.09
N VAL A 32 8.93 -13.43 4.72
CA VAL A 32 9.11 -12.11 5.34
C VAL A 32 8.46 -12.14 6.72
N GLY A 33 9.10 -11.56 7.74
CA GLY A 33 8.67 -11.64 9.14
C GLY A 33 7.25 -11.16 9.46
N LYS A 34 6.86 -11.39 10.72
CA LYS A 34 5.55 -11.30 11.42
C LYS A 34 4.68 -10.03 11.22
N ASN A 35 4.52 -9.53 10.00
CA ASN A 35 3.55 -8.50 9.68
C ASN A 35 2.27 -9.14 9.15
N HIS A 36 1.12 -8.79 9.71
CA HIS A 36 -0.23 -9.19 9.26
C HIS A 36 -0.60 -8.58 7.89
N SER A 37 0.33 -8.60 6.93
CA SER A 37 0.14 -8.02 5.60
C SER A 37 -0.33 -9.09 4.62
N LEU A 38 -1.09 -8.70 3.59
CA LEU A 38 -1.59 -9.60 2.54
C LEU A 38 -0.46 -10.48 1.98
N LYS A 39 0.71 -9.87 1.77
CA LYS A 39 1.91 -10.58 1.30
C LYS A 39 2.27 -11.76 2.20
N HIS A 40 2.26 -11.59 3.52
CA HIS A 40 2.61 -12.66 4.45
C HIS A 40 1.61 -13.82 4.36
N THR A 41 0.31 -13.52 4.36
CA THR A 41 -0.75 -14.53 4.29
C THR A 41 -0.66 -15.35 3.01
N VAL A 42 -0.54 -14.68 1.85
CA VAL A 42 -0.45 -15.35 0.54
C VAL A 42 0.82 -16.17 0.41
N LEU A 43 1.98 -15.63 0.83
CA LEU A 43 3.23 -16.39 0.80
C LEU A 43 3.17 -17.60 1.73
N ASN A 44 2.53 -17.50 2.89
CA ASN A 44 2.39 -18.62 3.82
C ASN A 44 1.59 -19.76 3.19
N TYR A 45 0.44 -19.47 2.58
CA TYR A 45 -0.37 -20.46 1.88
C TYR A 45 0.39 -21.14 0.73
N VAL A 46 1.22 -20.39 -0.01
CA VAL A 46 2.04 -20.96 -1.11
C VAL A 46 3.11 -21.91 -0.58
N VAL A 47 3.71 -21.63 0.58
CA VAL A 47 4.69 -22.53 1.20
C VAL A 47 4.01 -23.78 1.75
N GLU A 48 2.87 -23.62 2.43
CA GLU A 48 2.04 -24.72 2.93
C GLU A 48 1.45 -25.60 1.81
N GLY A 49 1.46 -25.11 0.56
CA GLY A 49 0.93 -25.82 -0.59
C GLY A 49 -0.58 -25.62 -0.81
N ASP A 50 -1.22 -24.76 -0.02
CA ASP A 50 -2.62 -24.39 -0.22
C ASP A 50 -2.77 -23.27 -1.25
N TYR A 51 -2.56 -23.63 -2.51
CA TYR A 51 -2.67 -22.70 -3.64
C TYR A 51 -4.09 -22.14 -3.82
N ASN A 52 -5.12 -22.88 -3.40
CA ASN A 52 -6.50 -22.43 -3.55
C ASN A 52 -6.83 -21.35 -2.53
N ALA A 53 -6.43 -21.52 -1.27
CA ALA A 53 -6.56 -20.48 -0.25
C ALA A 53 -5.80 -19.21 -0.62
N ALA A 54 -4.59 -19.36 -1.19
CA ALA A 54 -3.81 -18.23 -1.71
C ALA A 54 -4.59 -17.44 -2.77
N LYS A 55 -5.24 -18.14 -3.72
CA LYS A 55 -6.02 -17.50 -4.78
C LYS A 55 -7.30 -16.85 -4.25
N SER A 56 -8.00 -17.51 -3.32
CA SER A 56 -9.19 -16.96 -2.67
C SER A 56 -8.85 -15.66 -1.94
N THR A 57 -7.80 -15.68 -1.13
CA THR A 57 -7.36 -14.52 -0.35
C THR A 57 -7.08 -13.31 -1.25
N LEU A 58 -6.44 -13.52 -2.41
CA LEU A 58 -6.19 -12.45 -3.38
C LEU A 58 -7.47 -11.92 -4.03
N THR A 59 -8.43 -12.80 -4.28
CA THR A 59 -9.74 -12.45 -4.82
C THR A 59 -10.53 -11.61 -3.81
N ASP A 60 -10.66 -12.12 -2.58
CA ASP A 60 -11.33 -11.47 -1.46
C ASP A 60 -10.75 -10.08 -1.22
N TYR A 61 -9.42 -9.97 -1.29
CA TYR A 61 -8.71 -8.70 -1.14
C TYR A 61 -9.06 -7.68 -2.23
N ILE A 62 -9.24 -8.09 -3.48
CA ILE A 62 -9.72 -7.19 -4.54
C ILE A 62 -11.15 -6.72 -4.26
N GLU A 63 -12.01 -7.64 -3.83
CA GLU A 63 -13.43 -7.33 -3.60
C GLU A 63 -13.61 -6.32 -2.47
N LEU A 64 -12.83 -6.45 -1.40
CA LEU A 64 -12.77 -5.50 -0.29
C LEU A 64 -12.32 -4.10 -0.73
N GLN A 65 -11.58 -3.97 -1.84
CA GLN A 65 -11.02 -2.70 -2.31
C GLN A 65 -11.83 -2.08 -3.47
N ARG A 66 -13.07 -2.53 -3.71
CA ARG A 66 -13.97 -1.93 -4.73
C ARG A 66 -14.27 -0.44 -4.49
N GLU A 67 -14.08 0.05 -3.26
CA GLU A 67 -14.22 1.47 -2.91
C GLU A 67 -13.21 2.36 -3.66
N TYR A 68 -12.10 1.79 -4.14
CA TYR A 68 -11.02 2.51 -4.83
C TYR A 68 -10.93 2.11 -6.32
N PRO A 69 -11.70 2.71 -7.23
CA PRO A 69 -11.77 2.27 -8.63
C PRO A 69 -10.43 2.36 -9.38
N ASN A 70 -9.62 3.37 -9.09
CA ASN A 70 -8.27 3.53 -9.67
C ASN A 70 -7.29 2.46 -9.18
N PHE A 71 -7.37 2.09 -7.90
CA PHE A 71 -6.59 1.00 -7.33
C PHE A 71 -7.03 -0.33 -7.92
N PHE A 72 -8.35 -0.59 -7.98
CA PHE A 72 -8.92 -1.84 -8.49
C PHE A 72 -8.40 -2.18 -9.90
N LYS A 73 -8.41 -1.21 -10.82
CA LYS A 73 -7.94 -1.42 -12.20
C LYS A 73 -6.44 -1.77 -12.27
N ARG A 74 -5.61 -1.11 -11.45
CA ARG A 74 -4.16 -1.36 -11.41
C ARG A 74 -3.82 -2.66 -10.68
N ALA A 75 -4.45 -2.90 -9.54
CA ALA A 75 -4.22 -4.08 -8.70
C ALA A 75 -4.67 -5.37 -9.38
N ARG A 76 -5.77 -5.34 -10.15
CA ARG A 76 -6.25 -6.52 -10.89
C ARG A 76 -5.18 -7.11 -11.81
N ALA A 77 -4.49 -6.28 -12.61
CA ALA A 77 -3.44 -6.76 -13.50
C ALA A 77 -2.28 -7.45 -12.73
N TYR A 78 -1.90 -6.91 -11.57
CA TYR A 78 -0.88 -7.54 -10.73
C TYR A 78 -1.36 -8.84 -10.09
N ILE A 79 -2.64 -8.93 -9.74
CA ILE A 79 -3.21 -10.11 -9.09
C ILE A 79 -3.44 -11.24 -10.09
N ASP A 80 -3.88 -10.91 -11.30
CA ASP A 80 -3.97 -11.88 -12.40
C ASP A 80 -2.58 -12.49 -12.66
N HIS A 81 -1.53 -11.66 -12.69
CA HIS A 81 -0.15 -12.16 -12.79
C HIS A 81 0.26 -13.01 -11.58
N CYS A 82 -0.12 -12.62 -10.35
CA CYS A 82 0.10 -13.46 -9.18
C CYS A 82 -0.58 -14.83 -9.30
N PHE A 83 -1.78 -14.93 -9.90
CA PHE A 83 -2.45 -16.21 -10.13
C PHE A 83 -1.67 -17.11 -11.08
N ASP A 84 -1.12 -16.54 -12.16
CA ASP A 84 -0.29 -17.27 -13.12
C ASP A 84 0.99 -17.78 -12.45
N VAL A 85 1.65 -16.94 -11.64
CA VAL A 85 2.85 -17.31 -10.90
C VAL A 85 2.55 -18.41 -9.87
N ILE A 86 1.44 -18.32 -9.12
CA ILE A 86 1.01 -19.36 -8.18
C ILE A 86 0.75 -20.69 -8.91
N GLN A 87 0.07 -20.64 -10.07
CA GLN A 87 -0.18 -21.83 -10.88
C GLN A 87 1.12 -22.44 -11.42
N ALA A 88 2.07 -21.59 -11.81
CA ALA A 88 3.38 -22.01 -12.28
C ALA A 88 4.21 -22.67 -11.16
N ILE A 89 4.12 -22.16 -9.92
CA ILE A 89 4.73 -22.79 -8.73
C ILE A 89 4.10 -24.15 -8.48
N LYS A 90 2.77 -24.24 -8.42
CA LYS A 90 2.04 -25.50 -8.23
C LYS A 90 2.45 -26.56 -9.24
N SER A 91 2.45 -26.18 -10.53
CA SER A 91 2.76 -27.11 -11.62
C SER A 91 4.21 -27.62 -11.60
N LYS A 92 5.15 -26.80 -11.09
CA LYS A 92 6.57 -27.19 -10.97
C LYS A 92 6.87 -27.96 -9.68
N ARG A 93 6.16 -27.68 -8.58
CA ARG A 93 6.29 -28.42 -7.32
C ARG A 93 5.68 -29.82 -7.44
N ASP A 94 4.49 -29.92 -8.01
CA ASP A 94 3.74 -31.16 -8.17
C ASP A 94 4.00 -31.85 -9.53
N PHE A 95 5.19 -31.67 -10.11
CA PHE A 95 5.50 -32.20 -11.43
C PHE A 95 5.43 -33.75 -11.43
N PRO A 96 4.59 -34.37 -12.29
CA PRO A 96 4.45 -35.81 -12.31
C PRO A 96 5.75 -36.47 -12.78
N GLY A 97 6.26 -37.44 -12.02
CA GLY A 97 7.50 -38.11 -12.36
C GLY A 97 8.76 -37.28 -12.11
N LYS A 98 8.71 -36.27 -11.23
CA LYS A 98 9.89 -35.49 -10.80
C LYS A 98 11.08 -36.38 -10.40
N HIS A 99 10.81 -37.49 -9.70
CA HIS A 99 11.83 -38.45 -9.26
C HIS A 99 12.51 -39.21 -10.41
N LEU A 100 11.86 -39.30 -11.58
CA LEU A 100 12.41 -39.96 -12.77
C LEU A 100 13.36 -39.04 -13.57
N LEU A 101 13.41 -37.75 -13.22
CA LEU A 101 14.25 -36.78 -13.91
C LEU A 101 15.70 -36.83 -13.41
N PRO A 102 16.68 -36.52 -14.28
CA PRO A 102 18.06 -36.33 -13.85
C PRO A 102 18.18 -35.27 -12.76
N MET A 103 19.13 -35.45 -11.84
CA MET A 103 19.39 -34.53 -10.72
C MET A 103 19.50 -33.06 -11.15
N SER A 104 20.20 -32.80 -12.25
CA SER A 104 20.36 -31.45 -12.80
C SER A 104 19.02 -30.81 -13.15
N LYS A 105 18.07 -31.58 -13.68
CA LYS A 105 16.72 -31.11 -14.02
C LYS A 105 15.84 -30.93 -12.78
N GLN A 106 15.99 -31.77 -11.76
CA GLN A 106 15.30 -31.59 -10.48
C GLN A 106 15.75 -30.29 -9.78
N GLN A 107 17.06 -30.02 -9.79
CA GLN A 107 17.62 -28.77 -9.26
C GLN A 107 17.16 -27.55 -10.05
N GLU A 108 17.16 -27.62 -11.39
CA GLU A 108 16.65 -26.54 -12.25
C GLU A 108 15.19 -26.22 -11.96
N LEU A 109 14.34 -27.24 -11.77
CA LEU A 109 12.94 -27.05 -11.37
C LEU A 109 12.81 -26.35 -10.01
N MET A 110 13.63 -26.73 -9.04
CA MET A 110 13.64 -26.10 -7.71
C MET A 110 14.09 -24.64 -7.78
N GLU A 111 15.17 -24.35 -8.50
CA GLU A 111 15.65 -23.00 -8.72
C GLU A 111 14.56 -22.15 -9.37
N LYS A 112 13.87 -22.69 -10.38
CA LYS A 112 12.72 -22.01 -10.98
C LYS A 112 11.60 -21.78 -9.98
N VAL A 113 11.26 -22.73 -9.11
CA VAL A 113 10.23 -22.49 -8.07
C VAL A 113 10.63 -21.33 -7.17
N VAL A 114 11.89 -21.24 -6.78
CA VAL A 114 12.43 -20.14 -5.97
C VAL A 114 12.36 -18.81 -6.74
N ASP A 115 12.69 -18.79 -8.02
CA ASP A 115 12.57 -17.60 -8.88
C ASP A 115 11.11 -17.10 -8.91
N HIS A 116 10.14 -17.99 -9.16
CA HIS A 116 8.72 -17.66 -9.19
C HIS A 116 8.22 -17.20 -7.81
N PHE A 117 8.79 -17.72 -6.72
CA PHE A 117 8.45 -17.29 -5.37
C PHE A 117 8.93 -15.86 -5.07
N GLU A 118 10.15 -15.50 -5.48
CA GLU A 118 10.63 -14.11 -5.38
C GLU A 118 9.84 -13.16 -6.30
N GLU A 119 9.46 -13.62 -7.49
CA GLU A 119 8.58 -12.88 -8.39
C GLU A 119 7.23 -12.59 -7.73
N LEU A 120 6.58 -13.62 -7.16
CA LEU A 120 5.33 -13.47 -6.42
C LEU A 120 5.47 -12.44 -5.29
N LYS A 121 6.54 -12.53 -4.51
CA LYS A 121 6.85 -11.58 -3.44
C LYS A 121 7.03 -10.16 -3.96
N HIS A 122 7.65 -9.97 -5.13
CA HIS A 122 7.79 -8.68 -5.77
C HIS A 122 6.42 -8.07 -6.11
N TYR A 123 5.54 -8.82 -6.77
CA TYR A 123 4.22 -8.34 -7.17
C TYR A 123 3.29 -8.08 -5.97
N LEU A 124 3.32 -8.93 -4.95
CA LEU A 124 2.59 -8.69 -3.70
C LEU A 124 3.03 -7.38 -3.04
N ASN A 125 4.33 -7.07 -3.06
CA ASN A 125 4.84 -5.81 -2.54
C ASN A 125 4.36 -4.60 -3.37
N ARG A 126 4.25 -4.74 -4.70
CA ARG A 126 3.68 -3.70 -5.57
C ARG A 126 2.21 -3.43 -5.28
N ILE A 127 1.43 -4.48 -5.01
CA ILE A 127 0.02 -4.36 -4.62
C ILE A 127 -0.10 -3.62 -3.28
N GLU A 128 0.73 -3.95 -2.28
CA GLU A 128 0.75 -3.25 -0.98
C GLU A 128 1.12 -1.77 -1.13
N ILE A 129 2.10 -1.44 -1.98
CA ILE A 129 2.48 -0.05 -2.26
C ILE A 129 1.34 0.69 -2.94
N ALA A 130 0.74 0.10 -3.98
CA ALA A 130 -0.39 0.71 -4.69
C ALA A 130 -1.58 0.99 -3.75
N GLN A 131 -1.82 0.12 -2.76
CA GLN A 131 -2.86 0.35 -1.75
C GLN A 131 -2.52 1.53 -0.84
N LYS A 132 -1.27 1.61 -0.38
CA LYS A 132 -0.81 2.74 0.44
C LYS A 132 -0.93 4.06 -0.32
N ASP A 133 -0.55 4.07 -1.59
CA ASP A 133 -0.65 5.25 -2.45
C ASP A 133 -2.10 5.70 -2.62
N ALA A 134 -3.03 4.77 -2.85
CA ALA A 134 -4.46 5.08 -2.94
C ALA A 134 -5.00 5.70 -1.64
N LYS A 135 -4.63 5.14 -0.47
CA LYS A 135 -5.01 5.71 0.84
C LYS A 135 -4.39 7.09 1.08
N LEU A 136 -3.17 7.32 0.61
CA LEU A 136 -2.51 8.63 0.71
C LEU A 136 -3.16 9.68 -0.19
N GLU A 137 -3.71 9.29 -1.34
CA GLU A 137 -4.41 10.19 -2.26
C GLU A 137 -5.66 10.80 -1.61
N ASP A 138 -6.46 9.97 -0.94
CA ASP A 138 -7.64 10.41 -0.17
C ASP A 138 -7.29 11.38 0.96
N LEU A 139 -6.23 11.05 1.72
CA LEU A 139 -5.73 11.91 2.79
C LEU A 139 -5.22 13.24 2.23
N ARG A 140 -4.53 13.21 1.09
CA ARG A 140 -4.07 14.42 0.42
C ARG A 140 -5.26 15.30 0.05
N SER A 141 -6.30 14.76 -0.58
CA SER A 141 -7.50 15.55 -0.93
C SER A 141 -8.11 16.25 0.30
N THR A 142 -8.23 15.52 1.42
CA THR A 142 -8.75 16.06 2.68
C THR A 142 -7.88 17.21 3.22
N VAL A 143 -6.55 17.09 3.13
CA VAL A 143 -5.63 18.15 3.55
C VAL A 143 -5.79 19.42 2.71
N TRP A 144 -6.03 19.28 1.40
CA TRP A 144 -6.27 20.45 0.53
C TRP A 144 -7.58 21.16 0.90
N VAL A 145 -8.63 20.40 1.21
CA VAL A 145 -9.91 20.96 1.69
C VAL A 145 -9.73 21.70 3.01
N ILE A 146 -9.01 21.13 3.98
CA ILE A 146 -8.75 21.77 5.28
C ILE A 146 -7.94 23.05 5.12
N LYS A 147 -6.94 23.06 4.23
CA LYS A 147 -6.16 24.25 3.91
C LYS A 147 -7.04 25.35 3.30
N ALA A 148 -7.85 24.99 2.31
CA ALA A 148 -8.78 25.93 1.68
C ALA A 148 -9.77 26.52 2.71
N PHE A 149 -10.34 25.67 3.56
CA PHE A 149 -11.24 26.11 4.64
C PHE A 149 -10.55 27.08 5.61
N THR A 150 -9.31 26.78 6.02
CA THR A 150 -8.52 27.65 6.89
C THR A 150 -8.25 29.02 6.23
N TYR A 151 -7.93 29.05 4.95
CA TYR A 151 -7.73 30.30 4.21
C TYR A 151 -9.02 31.12 4.07
N CYS A 152 -10.15 30.47 3.78
CA CYS A 152 -11.44 31.14 3.75
C CYS A 152 -11.79 31.76 5.10
N LEU A 153 -11.58 31.03 6.20
CA LEU A 153 -11.83 31.53 7.55
C LEU A 153 -10.93 32.72 7.88
N PHE A 154 -9.64 32.64 7.53
CA PHE A 154 -8.69 33.75 7.73
C PHE A 154 -9.11 35.01 6.96
N ILE A 155 -9.54 34.87 5.70
CA ILE A 155 -10.01 35.99 4.88
C ILE A 155 -11.25 36.63 5.49
N ILE A 156 -12.22 35.84 5.98
CA ILE A 156 -13.43 36.37 6.63
C ILE A 156 -13.07 37.18 7.88
N VAL A 157 -12.20 36.63 8.74
CA VAL A 157 -11.71 37.33 9.93
C VAL A 157 -10.99 38.61 9.56
N LEU A 158 -10.15 38.59 8.52
CA LEU A 158 -9.43 39.76 8.04
C LEU A 158 -10.38 40.84 7.50
N VAL A 159 -11.42 40.48 6.76
CA VAL A 159 -12.43 41.44 6.27
C VAL A 159 -13.21 42.07 7.41
N ILE A 160 -13.63 41.29 8.41
CA ILE A 160 -14.30 41.81 9.61
C ILE A 160 -13.38 42.77 10.36
N PHE A 161 -12.11 42.37 10.56
CA PHE A 161 -11.10 43.19 11.23
C PHE A 161 -10.88 44.52 10.51
N VAL A 162 -10.70 44.51 9.18
CA VAL A 162 -10.52 45.73 8.38
C VAL A 162 -11.75 46.63 8.46
N ARG A 163 -12.97 46.06 8.40
CA ARG A 163 -14.21 46.85 8.56
C ARG A 163 -14.29 47.51 9.93
N TYR A 164 -14.00 46.75 10.99
CA TYR A 164 -14.05 47.26 12.35
C TYR A 164 -13.00 48.35 12.58
N ALA A 165 -11.77 48.13 12.10
CA ALA A 165 -10.71 49.13 12.15
C ALA A 165 -11.09 50.41 11.39
N ALA A 166 -11.63 50.30 10.16
CA ALA A 166 -12.07 51.44 9.38
C ALA A 166 -13.17 52.24 10.09
N MET A 167 -14.18 51.56 10.66
CA MET A 167 -15.27 52.20 11.40
C MET A 167 -14.77 52.89 12.68
N SER A 168 -13.88 52.23 13.44
CA SER A 168 -13.31 52.78 14.67
C SER A 168 -12.41 53.99 14.41
N ILE A 169 -11.66 53.98 13.31
CA ILE A 169 -10.83 55.12 12.89
C ILE A 169 -11.75 56.28 12.53
N LEU A 170 -12.75 56.07 11.67
CA LEU A 170 -13.70 57.12 11.27
C LEU A 170 -14.41 57.75 12.47
N SER A 171 -14.92 56.94 13.40
CA SER A 171 -15.57 57.49 14.61
C SER A 171 -14.60 58.32 15.44
N SER A 172 -13.34 57.88 15.58
CA SER A 172 -12.34 58.63 16.35
C SER A 172 -11.97 59.95 15.66
N PHE A 173 -11.95 59.98 14.33
CA PHE A 173 -11.75 61.20 13.56
C PHE A 173 -12.90 62.20 13.76
N ASP A 174 -14.16 61.75 13.74
CA ASP A 174 -15.32 62.62 14.02
C ASP A 174 -15.20 63.26 15.41
N TYR A 175 -14.86 62.49 16.44
CA TYR A 175 -14.67 63.04 17.79
C TYR A 175 -13.55 64.08 17.88
N VAL A 176 -12.41 63.85 17.22
CA VAL A 176 -11.29 64.81 17.24
C VAL A 176 -11.65 66.09 16.47
N ILE A 177 -12.40 65.97 15.37
CA ILE A 177 -12.87 67.14 14.61
C ILE A 177 -13.86 67.96 15.44
N ASP A 178 -14.81 67.31 16.11
CA ASP A 178 -15.78 68.01 16.96
C ASP A 178 -15.10 68.73 18.13
N ASP A 179 -14.15 68.08 18.81
CA ASP A 179 -13.41 68.68 19.93
C ASP A 179 -12.54 69.86 19.47
N THR A 180 -11.82 69.69 18.35
CA THR A 180 -11.02 70.78 17.74
C THR A 180 -11.91 71.94 17.31
N THR A 181 -13.10 71.66 16.77
CA THR A 181 -14.05 72.70 16.34
C THR A 181 -14.57 73.46 17.56
N ASN A 182 -14.92 72.77 18.64
CA ASN A 182 -15.37 73.40 19.88
C ASN A 182 -14.26 74.25 20.51
N ASP A 183 -13.01 73.79 20.52
CA ASP A 183 -11.87 74.56 21.02
C ASP A 183 -11.62 75.83 20.19
N ILE A 184 -11.71 75.74 18.85
CA ILE A 184 -11.60 76.90 17.97
C ILE A 184 -12.74 77.89 18.20
N VAL A 185 -13.97 77.40 18.35
CA VAL A 185 -15.15 78.23 18.60
C VAL A 185 -15.03 78.94 19.95
N ASN A 186 -14.64 78.23 21.01
CA ASN A 186 -14.42 78.80 22.33
C ASN A 186 -13.30 79.84 22.31
N TRP A 187 -12.17 79.56 21.65
CA TRP A 187 -11.09 80.53 21.49
C TRP A 187 -11.54 81.78 20.73
N PHE A 188 -12.35 81.62 19.67
CA PHE A 188 -12.88 82.75 18.91
C PHE A 188 -13.82 83.62 19.76
N PHE A 189 -14.69 83.00 20.57
CA PHE A 189 -15.58 83.73 21.49
C PHE A 189 -14.83 84.36 22.66
N ASP A 190 -13.72 83.79 23.12
CA ASP A 190 -12.89 84.38 24.19
C ASP A 190 -12.03 85.55 23.68
N LEU A 191 -11.73 85.61 22.37
CA LEU A 191 -10.94 86.68 21.76
C LEU A 191 -11.76 87.95 21.47
N PHE A 192 -13.09 87.84 21.38
CA PHE A 192 -13.99 88.92 20.96
C PHE A 192 -14.92 89.38 22.07
#